data_AF-A0A534A391-F1
#
_entry.id   AF-A0A534A391-F1
#
_cell.length_a   1.000
_cell.length_b   1.000
_cell.length_c   1.000
_cell.angle_alpha   90.00
_cell.angle_beta   90.00
_cell.angle_gamma   90.00
#
_symmetry.space_group_name_H-M   'P 1'
#
loop_
_entity.id
_entity.type
_entity.pdbx_description
1 polymer ?
#
loop_
_entity_poly.entity_id
_entity_poly.type
_entity_poly.pdbx_seq_one_letter_code
_entity_poly.pdbx_strand_id
1 'polypeptide(L)' 'MKNFKHLDSKNITKTSFDLPSSLKTAFKLKAIADGADMKEVIIRLIQAYVDKKIKLEEI' A
#
# COMPACT_ATOMS: atom_id res chain seq x y z
N MET A 1 11.96 -16.96 1.23
CA MET A 1 11.03 -16.15 2.04
C MET A 1 11.63 -14.75 2.17
N LYS A 2 10.95 -13.69 1.74
CA LYS A 2 11.50 -12.33 1.76
C LYS A 2 11.42 -11.80 3.20
N ASN A 3 12.59 -11.45 3.74
CA ASN A 3 12.76 -10.87 5.07
C ASN A 3 12.06 -9.51 5.14
N PHE A 4 10.83 -9.47 5.65
CA PHE A 4 10.29 -8.23 6.20
C PHE A 4 11.11 -7.93 7.45
N LYS A 5 12.08 -7.01 7.31
CA LYS A 5 12.83 -6.48 8.44
C LYS A 5 11.82 -6.09 9.53
N HIS A 6 12.07 -6.56 10.75
CA HIS A 6 11.31 -6.19 11.93
C HIS A 6 11.32 -4.65 12.01
N LEU A 7 10.23 -4.03 11.58
CA LEU A 7 10.05 -2.58 11.66
C LEU A 7 9.83 -2.29 13.14
N ASP A 8 10.84 -1.75 13.80
CA ASP A 8 10.74 -1.25 15.16
C ASP A 8 9.52 -0.32 15.25
N SER A 9 8.49 -0.77 15.96
CA SER A 9 7.18 -0.09 16.04
C SER A 9 7.27 1.31 16.65
N LYS A 10 8.39 1.63 17.29
CA LYS A 10 8.68 2.92 17.94
C LYS A 10 8.91 4.08 16.96
N ASN A 11 9.24 3.81 15.70
CA ASN A 11 9.49 4.85 14.68
C ASN A 11 8.47 4.84 13.53
N ILE A 12 7.29 4.23 13.72
CA ILE A 12 6.26 4.20 12.68
C ILE A 12 5.48 5.51 12.69
N THR A 13 5.74 6.36 11.70
CA THR A 13 4.92 7.54 11.42
C THR A 13 3.54 7.09 10.94
N LYS A 14 2.49 7.50 11.67
CA LYS A 14 1.10 7.32 11.21
C LYS A 14 0.75 8.47 10.28
N THR A 15 0.42 8.14 9.03
CA THR A 15 -0.06 9.11 8.04
C THR A 15 -1.49 8.76 7.66
N SER A 16 -2.34 9.78 7.61
CA SER A 16 -3.71 9.69 7.13
C SER A 16 -3.84 10.56 5.88
N PHE A 17 -4.61 10.10 4.91
CA PHE A 17 -4.88 10.81 3.67
C PHE A 17 -6.31 10.55 3.24
N ASP A 18 -6.95 11.57 2.70
CA ASP A 18 -8.26 11.45 2.11
C ASP A 18 -8.14 10.86 0.70
N LEU A 19 -8.98 9.87 0.43
CA LEU A 19 -9.06 9.23 -0.88
C LEU A 19 -10.41 9.56 -1.52
N PRO A 20 -10.43 9.86 -2.83
CA PRO A 20 -11.66 9.83 -3.61
C PRO A 20 -12.40 8.50 -3.39
N SER A 21 -13.73 8.55 -3.36
CA SER A 21 -14.57 7.37 -3.09
C SER A 21 -14.33 6.23 -4.08
N SER A 22 -14.11 6.55 -5.36
CA SER A 22 -13.75 5.59 -6.40
C SER A 22 -12.44 4.85 -6.10
N LEU A 23 -11.40 5.59 -5.72
CA LEU A 23 -10.08 5.03 -5.41
C LEU A 23 -10.13 4.19 -4.12
N LYS A 24 -10.91 4.62 -3.12
CA LYS A 24 -11.16 3.83 -1.90
C LYS A 24 -11.82 2.49 -2.23
N THR A 25 -12.81 2.48 -3.12
CA THR A 25 -13.48 1.25 -3.57
C THR A 25 -12.52 0.34 -4.33
N ALA A 26 -11.69 0.87 -5.22
CA ALA A 26 -10.70 0.09 -5.96
C ALA A 26 -9.72 -0.63 -5.01
N PHE A 27 -9.21 0.07 -3.99
CA PHE A 27 -8.33 -0.55 -2.99
C PHE A 27 -9.04 -1.63 -2.15
N LYS A 28 -10.32 -1.44 -1.80
CA LYS A 28 -11.09 -2.47 -1.10
C LYS A 28 -11.26 -3.73 -1.94
N LEU A 29 -11.58 -3.58 -3.22
CA LEU A 29 -11.71 -4.72 -4.13
C LEU A 29 -10.39 -5.48 -4.27
N LYS A 30 -9.28 -4.75 -4.39
CA LYS A 30 -7.95 -5.36 -4.43
C LYS A 30 -7.60 -6.10 -3.14
N ALA A 31 -7.93 -5.53 -1.98
CA ALA A 31 -7.76 -6.16 -0.68
C ALA A 31 -8.53 -7.47 -0.55
N ILE A 32 -9.79 -7.50 -0.99
CA ILE A 32 -10.61 -8.71 -1.04
C ILE A 32 -9.98 -9.77 -1.97
N ALA A 33 -9.57 -9.37 -3.17
CA ALA A 33 -8.96 -10.28 -4.13
C ALA A 33 -7.63 -10.88 -3.64
N ASP A 34 -6.84 -10.10 -2.88
CA ASP A 34 -5.55 -10.52 -2.35
C ASP A 34 -5.67 -11.23 -0.99
N GLY A 35 -6.88 -11.34 -0.42
CA GLY A 35 -7.12 -11.89 0.91
C GLY A 35 -6.37 -11.14 2.02
N ALA A 36 -6.19 -9.83 1.86
CA ALA A 36 -5.36 -8.98 2.71
C ALA A 36 -6.11 -7.74 3.18
N ASP A 37 -5.58 -7.08 4.22
CA ASP A 37 -6.12 -5.80 4.66
C ASP A 37 -5.79 -4.68 3.67
N MET A 38 -6.71 -3.71 3.54
CA MET A 38 -6.52 -2.54 2.67
C MET A 38 -5.23 -1.78 3.00
N LYS A 39 -4.85 -1.71 4.28
CA LYS A 39 -3.59 -1.09 4.73
C LYS A 39 -2.37 -1.82 4.15
N GLU A 40 -2.37 -3.15 4.17
CA GLU A 40 -1.27 -3.93 3.62
C GLU A 40 -1.15 -3.77 2.11
N VAL A 41 -2.29 -3.76 1.40
CA VAL A 41 -2.31 -3.53 -0.05
C VAL A 41 -1.70 -2.18 -0.39
N ILE A 42 -2.08 -1.12 0.32
CA ILE A 42 -1.53 0.23 0.09
C ILE A 42 -0.02 0.24 0.36
N ILE A 43 0.44 -0.36 1.46
CA ILE A 43 1.87 -0.46 1.77
C ILE A 43 2.61 -1.18 0.64
N ARG A 44 2.10 -2.32 0.16
CA ARG A 44 2.70 -3.10 -0.94
C ARG A 44 2.76 -2.30 -2.24
N LEU A 45 1.72 -1.50 -2.54
CA LEU A 45 1.70 -0.64 -3.72
C LEU A 45 2.73 0.50 -3.63
N ILE A 46 2.81 1.18 -2.48
CA ILE A 46 3.83 2.22 -2.25
C ILE A 46 5.22 1.63 -2.37
N GLN A 47 5.46 0.45 -1.79
CA GLN A 47 6.75 -0.23 -1.88
C GLN A 47 7.08 -0.66 -3.30
N ALA A 48 6.10 -1.17 -4.05
CA ALA A 48 6.30 -1.53 -5.45
C ALA A 48 6.62 -0.32 -6.33
N TYR A 49 6.05 0.86 -6.02
CA TYR A 49 6.42 2.11 -6.67
C TYR A 49 7.84 2.56 -6.30
N VAL A 50 8.20 2.56 -5.01
CA VAL A 50 9.56 2.90 -4.54
C VAL A 50 10.62 1.95 -5.13
N ASP A 51 10.29 0.66 -5.22
CA ASP A 51 11.12 -0.37 -5.84
C ASP A 51 11.17 -0.29 -7.38
N LYS A 52 10.50 0.71 -7.98
CA LYS A 52 10.40 0.91 -9.44
C LYS A 52 9.79 -0.26 -10.21
N LYS A 53 9.00 -1.11 -9.55
CA LYS A 53 8.22 -2.20 -10.18
C LYS A 53 6.93 -1.68 -10.81
N ILE A 54 6.43 -0.56 -10.30
CA ILE A 54 5.33 0.20 -10.89
C ILE A 54 5.93 1.53 -11.34
N LYS A 55 5.69 1.90 -12.60
CA LYS A 55 5.95 3.25 -13.09
C LYS A 55 4.62 4.00 -13.08
N LEU A 56 4.60 5.17 -12.45
CA LEU A 56 3.48 6.09 -12.64
C LEU A 56 3.73 6.78 -13.99
N GLU A 57 2.79 6.63 -14.91
CA GLU A 57 2.83 7.38 -16.16
C GLU A 57 2.58 8.86 -15.83
N GLU A 58 3.32 9.76 -16.47
CA GLU A 58 3.07 11.20 -16.34
C GLU A 58 1.70 11.50 -16.96
N ILE A 59 0.84 12.17 -16.18
CA ILE A 59 -0.50 12.61 -16.59
C ILE A 59 -0.41 14.05 -17.06
#